data_AF-A0A496VXL0-F1
#
_entry.id   AF-A0A496VXL0-F1
#
_cell.length_a   1.000
_cell.length_b   1.000
_cell.length_c   1.000
_cell.angle_alpha   90.00
_cell.angle_beta   90.00
_cell.angle_gamma   90.00
#
_symmetry.space_group_name_H-M   'P 1'
#
loop_
_entity.id
_entity.type
_entity.pdbx_description
1 polymer ?
#
loop_
_entity_poly.entity_id
_entity_poly.type
_entity_poly.pdbx_seq_one_letter_code
_entity_poly.pdbx_strand_id
1 'polypeptide(L)'
;VRYADHYDRFLHYHCAALLEQVASSQDYHPSHKVFTIVVLTSGDRHKVDIATIDFDPKDRKGKPLNEIGHKILYICPKYVAEDTPEPYREWLLAIADSLDEEVDETQYHKTEIQRIFELIARDLISPKEYARMKEEYSIEQFQLDKFEKGHKQGRFETARKMLADGLDSATVMKYTDLSPFDLATLSE
;
A
#
# COMPACT_ATOMS: atom_id res chain seq x y z
N VAL A 1 3.65 12.22 16.16
CA VAL A 1 3.88 11.46 14.91
C VAL A 1 4.43 10.10 15.27
N ARG A 2 3.68 9.01 15.02
CA ARG A 2 4.08 7.64 15.38
C ARG A 2 5.22 7.10 14.50
N TYR A 3 5.35 7.59 13.26
CA TYR A 3 6.41 7.23 12.32
C TYR A 3 6.83 8.46 11.49
N ALA A 4 8.10 8.86 11.57
CA ALA A 4 8.61 10.08 10.93
C ALA A 4 8.66 9.99 9.39
N ASP A 5 8.65 8.78 8.86
CA ASP A 5 8.83 8.40 7.46
C ASP A 5 7.51 8.07 6.73
N HIS A 6 6.35 8.37 7.32
CA HIS A 6 5.06 7.95 6.77
C HIS A 6 4.82 8.44 5.32
N TYR A 7 5.22 9.66 4.97
CA TYR A 7 5.12 10.16 3.59
C TYR A 7 5.92 9.29 2.60
N ASP A 8 7.17 8.99 2.95
CA ASP A 8 8.02 8.14 2.12
C ASP A 8 7.42 6.73 2.03
N ARG A 9 7.03 6.15 3.16
CA ARG A 9 6.48 4.80 3.22
C ARG A 9 5.28 4.61 2.29
N PHE A 10 4.30 5.51 2.33
CA PHE A 10 3.11 5.39 1.49
C PHE A 10 3.37 5.76 0.02
N LEU A 11 4.35 6.64 -0.25
CA LEU A 11 4.85 6.84 -1.61
C LEU A 11 5.41 5.53 -2.20
N HIS A 12 6.23 4.80 -1.44
CA HIS A 12 6.79 3.52 -1.90
C HIS A 12 5.69 2.49 -2.15
N TYR A 13 4.68 2.38 -1.28
CA TYR A 13 3.55 1.48 -1.50
C TYR A 13 2.75 1.84 -2.75
N HIS A 14 2.53 3.13 -3.01
CA HIS A 14 1.88 3.57 -4.24
C HIS A 14 2.70 3.18 -5.48
N CYS A 15 4.01 3.43 -5.47
CA CYS A 15 4.89 3.04 -6.58
C CYS A 15 4.89 1.54 -6.82
N ALA A 16 4.89 0.71 -5.77
CA ALA A 16 4.77 -0.74 -5.90
C ALA A 16 3.46 -1.13 -6.61
N ALA A 17 2.33 -0.54 -6.19
CA ALA A 17 1.03 -0.78 -6.83
C ALA A 17 0.98 -0.36 -8.30
N LEU A 18 1.72 0.69 -8.69
CA LEU A 18 1.87 1.08 -10.10
C LEU A 18 2.65 0.04 -10.90
N LEU A 19 3.78 -0.43 -10.34
CA LEU A 19 4.63 -1.42 -11.00
C LEU A 19 3.91 -2.76 -11.19
N GLU A 20 3.10 -3.17 -10.23
CA GLU A 20 2.28 -4.39 -10.32
C GLU A 20 1.25 -4.35 -11.46
N GLN A 21 0.88 -3.16 -11.96
CA GLN A 21 -0.02 -3.04 -13.12
C GLN A 21 0.69 -3.14 -14.47
N VAL A 22 2.03 -3.07 -14.51
CA VAL A 22 2.78 -3.16 -15.75
C VAL A 22 2.87 -4.62 -16.18
N ALA A 23 2.05 -5.01 -17.15
CA ALA A 23 1.98 -6.39 -17.62
C ALA A 23 3.24 -6.83 -18.39
N SER A 24 3.94 -5.91 -19.04
CA SER A 24 5.19 -6.19 -19.75
C SER A 24 6.03 -4.94 -19.98
N SER A 25 7.32 -5.11 -20.27
CA SER A 25 8.20 -4.00 -20.66
C SER A 25 7.88 -3.41 -22.04
N GLN A 26 6.93 -3.98 -22.78
CA GLN A 26 6.47 -3.46 -24.08
C GLN A 26 5.29 -2.49 -23.93
N ASP A 27 4.60 -2.53 -22.79
CA ASP A 27 3.47 -1.65 -22.49
C ASP A 27 3.54 -1.17 -21.03
N TYR A 28 4.00 0.07 -20.88
CA TYR A 28 4.09 0.76 -19.60
C TYR A 28 2.82 1.55 -19.26
N HIS A 29 1.76 1.46 -20.08
CA HIS A 29 0.52 2.16 -19.80
C HIS A 29 -0.37 1.29 -18.90
N PRO A 30 -0.52 1.62 -17.60
CA PRO A 30 -1.41 0.87 -16.74
C PRO A 30 -2.86 1.04 -17.23
N SER A 31 -3.63 -0.05 -17.23
CA SER A 31 -5.05 -0.03 -17.63
C SER A 31 -5.93 0.77 -16.66
N HIS A 32 -5.45 1.01 -15.44
CA HIS A 32 -6.22 1.65 -14.37
C HIS A 32 -5.48 2.82 -13.74
N LYS A 33 -6.24 3.82 -13.30
CA LYS A 33 -5.73 4.90 -12.45
C LYS A 33 -5.70 4.44 -11.01
N VAL A 34 -4.51 4.47 -10.42
CA VAL A 34 -4.28 4.20 -8.99
C VAL A 34 -4.44 5.47 -8.17
N PHE A 35 -5.28 5.39 -7.15
CA PHE A 35 -5.43 6.40 -6.11
C PHE A 35 -5.13 5.76 -4.76
N THR A 36 -4.31 6.42 -3.94
CA THR A 36 -4.04 5.98 -2.57
C THR A 36 -4.54 7.06 -1.61
N ILE A 37 -5.39 6.67 -0.66
CA ILE A 37 -5.85 7.55 0.42
C ILE A 37 -5.18 7.08 1.71
N VAL A 38 -4.45 7.99 2.35
CA VAL A 38 -3.75 7.77 3.60
C VAL A 38 -4.43 8.58 4.69
N VAL A 39 -5.08 7.90 5.63
CA VAL A 39 -5.74 8.53 6.77
C VAL A 39 -4.75 8.66 7.94
N LEU A 40 -4.43 9.89 8.31
CA LEU A 40 -3.62 10.20 9.48
C LEU A 40 -4.54 10.29 10.71
N THR A 41 -4.64 9.19 11.46
CA THR A 41 -5.43 9.10 12.70
C THR A 41 -4.81 9.88 13.87
N SER A 42 -3.62 10.46 13.66
CA SER A 42 -2.99 11.39 14.59
C SER A 42 -2.42 12.57 13.81
N GLY A 43 -2.34 13.72 14.47
CA GLY A 43 -1.77 14.91 13.86
C GLY A 43 -0.29 14.79 13.51
N ASP A 44 0.11 15.51 12.48
CA ASP A 44 1.48 15.62 12.02
C ASP A 44 2.07 17.03 12.25
N ARG A 45 3.30 17.26 11.77
CA ARG A 45 3.98 18.55 11.91
C ARG A 45 3.44 19.63 10.97
N HIS A 46 2.79 19.24 9.88
CA HIS A 46 2.31 20.17 8.84
C HIS A 46 0.94 20.75 9.18
N LYS A 47 0.13 20.08 10.00
CA LYS A 47 -1.15 20.60 10.52
C LYS A 47 -2.14 21.01 9.41
N VAL A 48 -2.20 20.20 8.36
CA VAL A 48 -3.11 20.37 7.24
C VAL A 48 -4.10 19.21 7.20
N ASP A 49 -5.33 19.48 6.78
CA ASP A 49 -6.42 18.54 6.61
C ASP A 49 -6.23 17.64 5.38
N ILE A 50 -5.72 18.19 4.27
CA ILE A 50 -5.51 17.49 3.01
C ILE A 50 -4.16 17.88 2.41
N ALA A 51 -3.36 16.88 2.04
CA ALA A 51 -2.16 17.04 1.22
C ALA A 51 -2.14 16.03 0.08
N THR A 52 -1.72 16.46 -1.11
CA THR A 52 -1.81 15.65 -2.33
C THR A 52 -0.47 15.53 -3.02
N ILE A 53 -0.09 14.30 -3.38
CA ILE A 53 0.93 14.03 -4.38
C ILE A 53 0.20 13.84 -5.71
N ASP A 54 0.52 14.69 -6.68
CA ASP A 54 -0.02 14.64 -8.04
C ASP A 54 1.10 14.24 -9.00
N PHE A 55 0.95 13.07 -9.63
CA PHE A 55 1.95 12.52 -10.53
C PHE A 55 1.87 13.10 -11.94
N ASP A 56 0.85 13.90 -12.25
CA ASP A 56 0.74 14.53 -13.56
C ASP A 56 1.92 15.47 -13.80
N PRO A 57 2.71 15.27 -14.87
CA PRO A 57 3.80 16.16 -15.19
C PRO A 57 3.30 17.58 -15.38
N LYS A 58 4.10 18.55 -14.95
CA LYS A 58 3.79 19.97 -15.11
C LYS A 58 4.82 20.62 -16.00
N ASP A 59 4.38 21.55 -16.84
CA ASP A 59 5.30 22.40 -17.58
C ASP A 59 6.05 23.35 -16.64
N ARG A 60 7.01 24.12 -17.17
CA ARG A 60 7.78 25.11 -16.39
C ARG A 60 6.93 26.21 -15.73
N LYS A 61 5.66 26.36 -16.13
CA LYS A 61 4.70 27.32 -15.58
C LYS A 61 3.75 26.67 -14.56
N GLY A 62 3.94 25.39 -14.25
CA GLY A 62 3.09 24.62 -13.35
C GLY A 62 1.79 24.11 -14.00
N LYS A 63 1.62 24.25 -15.32
CA LYS A 63 0.42 23.77 -16.01
C LYS A 63 0.48 22.24 -16.16
N PRO A 64 -0.59 21.51 -15.77
CA PRO A 64 -0.65 20.05 -15.93
C PRO A 64 -0.63 19.65 -17.41
N LEU A 65 0.08 18.56 -17.73
CA LEU A 65 0.07 17.93 -19.05
C LEU A 65 -1.16 17.02 -19.25
N ASN A 66 -1.78 16.55 -18.17
CA ASN A 66 -2.92 15.63 -18.13
C ASN A 66 -2.62 14.24 -18.73
N GLU A 67 -1.40 13.77 -18.54
CA GLU A 67 -0.93 12.45 -19.03
C GLU A 67 -1.05 11.38 -17.94
N ILE A 68 -0.80 11.74 -16.68
CA ILE A 68 -0.76 10.78 -15.57
C ILE A 68 -1.83 11.12 -14.53
N GLY A 69 -2.78 10.19 -14.34
CA GLY A 69 -3.92 10.38 -13.43
C GLY A 69 -3.73 9.87 -11.99
N HIS A 70 -2.55 9.35 -11.65
CA HIS A 70 -2.26 8.76 -10.34
C HIS A 70 -2.11 9.83 -9.26
N LYS A 71 -2.67 9.57 -8.07
CA LYS A 71 -2.56 10.50 -6.93
C LYS A 71 -2.45 9.76 -5.60
N ILE A 72 -1.78 10.41 -4.65
CA ILE A 72 -1.83 10.04 -3.23
C ILE A 72 -2.45 11.20 -2.48
N LEU A 73 -3.50 10.94 -1.71
CA LEU A 73 -4.14 11.90 -0.84
C LEU A 73 -3.85 11.52 0.61
N TYR A 74 -3.13 12.39 1.32
CA TYR A 74 -2.98 12.32 2.77
C TYR A 74 -4.06 13.18 3.38
N ILE A 75 -4.90 12.57 4.21
CA ILE A 75 -5.98 13.26 4.89
C ILE A 75 -5.82 13.15 6.41
N CYS A 76 -6.04 14.25 7.11
CA CYS A 76 -5.97 14.32 8.56
C CYS A 76 -7.26 14.94 9.13
N PRO A 77 -8.21 14.11 9.57
CA PRO A 77 -9.48 14.54 10.17
C PRO A 77 -9.32 15.52 11.34
N LYS A 78 -8.21 15.42 12.08
CA LYS A 78 -7.90 16.28 13.23
C LYS A 78 -7.76 17.77 12.87
N TYR A 79 -7.41 18.08 11.62
CA TYR A 79 -7.13 19.44 11.17
C TYR A 79 -8.20 20.01 10.26
N VAL A 80 -9.37 19.38 10.18
CA VAL A 80 -10.54 19.92 9.47
C VAL A 80 -10.85 21.32 9.99
N ALA A 81 -11.14 22.22 9.06
CA ALA A 81 -11.46 23.61 9.32
C ALA A 81 -12.74 24.03 8.58
N GLU A 82 -13.24 25.23 8.85
CA GLU A 82 -14.43 25.78 8.19
C GLU A 82 -14.22 25.98 6.68
N ASP A 83 -12.98 26.24 6.25
CA ASP A 83 -12.60 26.42 4.85
C ASP A 83 -12.22 25.11 4.15
N THR A 84 -12.23 23.96 4.84
CA THR A 84 -12.10 22.65 4.21
C THR A 84 -13.22 22.48 3.17
N PRO A 85 -12.91 22.22 1.89
CA PRO A 85 -13.93 22.20 0.85
C PRO A 85 -14.92 21.03 1.00
N GLU A 86 -16.20 21.29 0.74
CA GLU A 86 -17.16 20.20 0.51
C GLU A 86 -16.88 19.51 -0.84
N PRO A 87 -17.08 18.18 -0.96
CA PRO A 87 -17.67 17.28 0.03
C PRO A 87 -16.68 16.71 1.07
N TYR A 88 -15.39 17.12 1.05
CA TYR A 88 -14.37 16.49 1.87
C TYR A 88 -14.57 16.75 3.36
N ARG A 89 -15.03 17.95 3.72
CA ARG A 89 -15.24 18.34 5.12
C ARG A 89 -16.17 17.38 5.84
N GLU A 90 -17.34 17.09 5.27
CA GLU A 90 -18.30 16.16 5.88
C GLU A 90 -17.73 14.74 6.05
N TRP A 91 -16.99 14.23 5.05
CA TRP A 91 -16.30 12.94 5.15
C TRP A 91 -15.22 12.93 6.23
N LEU A 92 -14.42 13.98 6.32
CA LEU A 92 -13.36 14.07 7.33
C LEU A 92 -13.95 14.20 8.73
N LEU A 93 -15.05 14.93 8.92
CA LEU A 93 -15.77 14.98 10.18
C LEU A 93 -16.34 13.59 10.54
N ALA A 94 -16.91 12.86 9.59
CA ALA A 94 -17.40 11.50 9.82
C ALA A 94 -16.29 10.54 10.25
N ILE A 95 -15.12 10.63 9.61
CA ILE A 95 -13.95 9.85 10.02
C ILE A 95 -13.52 10.28 11.43
N ALA A 96 -13.41 11.59 11.71
CA ALA A 96 -12.97 12.09 13.01
C ALA A 96 -13.85 11.59 14.16
N ASP A 97 -15.17 11.68 14.01
CA ASP A 97 -16.17 11.24 14.99
C ASP A 97 -16.00 9.73 15.24
N SER A 98 -15.91 8.92 14.18
CA SER A 98 -15.76 7.47 14.32
C SER A 98 -14.45 6.97 14.97
N LEU A 99 -13.44 7.83 15.17
CA LEU A 99 -12.13 7.39 15.71
C LEU A 99 -12.18 7.01 17.20
N ASP A 100 -13.18 7.47 17.96
CA ASP A 100 -13.39 7.14 19.37
C ASP A 100 -14.55 6.17 19.62
N GLU A 101 -15.10 5.58 18.55
CA GLU A 101 -16.22 4.64 18.55
C GLU A 101 -17.59 5.27 18.90
N GLU A 102 -17.69 6.59 19.02
CA GLU A 102 -18.96 7.32 19.15
C GLU A 102 -19.26 8.14 17.89
N VAL A 103 -20.50 8.13 17.42
CA VAL A 103 -20.90 8.90 16.24
C VAL A 103 -22.29 9.51 16.46
N ASP A 104 -22.42 10.82 16.19
CA ASP A 104 -23.71 11.48 16.08
C ASP A 104 -24.16 11.52 14.61
N GLU A 105 -24.87 10.48 14.19
CA GLU A 105 -25.33 10.31 12.81
C GLU A 105 -26.22 11.47 12.31
N THR A 106 -26.84 12.24 13.21
CA THR A 106 -27.75 13.34 12.85
C THR A 106 -27.03 14.53 12.22
N GLN A 107 -25.70 14.62 12.36
CA GLN A 107 -24.89 15.72 11.82
C GLN A 107 -24.52 15.52 10.34
N TYR A 108 -24.76 14.33 9.78
CA TYR A 108 -24.35 13.96 8.43
C TYR A 108 -25.56 13.87 7.49
N HIS A 109 -25.44 14.52 6.35
CA HIS A 109 -26.49 14.74 5.36
C HIS A 109 -26.27 13.88 4.11
N LYS A 110 -25.04 13.44 3.86
CA LYS A 110 -24.71 12.51 2.77
C LYS A 110 -25.26 11.13 3.03
N THR A 111 -26.09 10.68 2.10
CA THR A 111 -26.68 9.34 2.12
C THR A 111 -25.61 8.24 2.12
N GLU A 112 -24.46 8.47 1.49
CA GLU A 112 -23.35 7.51 1.51
C GLU A 112 -22.73 7.36 2.89
N ILE A 113 -22.61 8.45 3.66
CA ILE A 113 -22.08 8.43 5.03
C ILE A 113 -23.05 7.71 5.95
N GLN A 114 -24.34 8.08 5.90
CA GLN A 114 -25.40 7.43 6.66
C GLN A 114 -25.45 5.93 6.41
N ARG A 115 -25.37 5.51 5.13
CA ARG A 115 -25.35 4.09 4.76
C ARG A 115 -24.15 3.35 5.32
N ILE A 116 -22.98 3.99 5.41
CA ILE A 116 -21.78 3.38 6.00
C ILE A 116 -21.98 3.17 7.50
N PHE A 117 -22.54 4.14 8.23
CA PHE A 117 -22.83 3.97 9.65
C PHE A 117 -23.83 2.85 9.91
N GLU A 118 -24.89 2.74 9.11
CA GLU A 118 -25.83 1.61 9.18
C GLU A 118 -25.15 0.25 8.95
N LEU A 119 -24.16 0.17 8.05
CA LEU A 119 -23.42 -1.05 7.78
C LEU A 119 -22.47 -1.41 8.93
N ILE A 120 -21.76 -0.42 9.47
CA ILE A 120 -20.83 -0.59 10.60
C ILE A 120 -21.60 -1.02 11.85
N ALA A 121 -22.75 -0.41 12.14
CA ALA A 121 -23.59 -0.77 13.29
C ALA A 121 -24.08 -2.24 13.23
N ARG A 122 -24.14 -2.84 12.04
CA ARG A 122 -24.47 -4.26 11.85
C ARG A 122 -23.26 -5.18 11.97
N ASP A 123 -22.05 -4.65 11.85
CA ASP A 123 -20.81 -5.39 12.03
C ASP A 123 -20.52 -5.53 13.53
N LEU A 124 -20.66 -6.75 14.07
CA LEU A 124 -20.37 -7.07 15.48
C LEU A 124 -18.85 -7.24 15.74
N ILE A 125 -18.07 -7.00 14.68
CA ILE A 125 -16.66 -6.67 14.54
C ILE A 125 -16.03 -5.69 15.55
N SER A 126 -15.59 -6.06 16.76
CA SER A 126 -14.95 -5.03 17.60
C SER A 126 -13.64 -4.52 16.96
N PRO A 127 -13.29 -3.22 17.10
CA PRO A 127 -12.05 -2.67 16.52
C PRO A 127 -10.78 -3.43 16.97
N LYS A 128 -10.78 -3.94 18.20
CA LYS A 128 -9.69 -4.77 18.74
C LYS A 128 -9.58 -6.12 18.04
N GLU A 129 -10.70 -6.77 17.75
CA GLU A 129 -10.72 -8.01 16.98
C GLU A 129 -10.26 -7.77 15.54
N TYR A 130 -10.69 -6.66 14.92
CA TYR A 130 -10.24 -6.24 13.60
C TYR A 130 -8.72 -6.00 13.56
N ALA A 131 -8.17 -5.33 14.57
CA ALA A 131 -6.73 -5.09 14.70
C ALA A 131 -5.96 -6.42 14.82
N ARG A 132 -6.46 -7.35 15.65
CA ARG A 132 -5.87 -8.68 15.81
C ARG A 132 -5.90 -9.47 14.51
N MET A 133 -7.02 -9.47 13.80
CA MET A 133 -7.15 -10.16 12.50
C MET A 133 -6.18 -9.60 11.45
N LYS A 134 -5.98 -8.28 11.40
CA LYS A 134 -4.99 -7.64 10.51
C LYS A 134 -3.55 -8.02 10.87
N GLU A 135 -3.23 -8.08 12.16
CA GLU A 135 -1.91 -8.48 12.64
C GLU A 135 -1.63 -9.97 12.39
N GLU A 136 -2.60 -10.85 12.68
CA GLU A 136 -2.55 -12.28 12.37
C GLU A 136 -2.31 -12.51 10.87
N TYR A 137 -3.07 -11.86 9.98
CA TYR A 137 -2.89 -11.95 8.54
C TYR A 137 -1.51 -11.45 8.07
N SER A 138 -1.04 -10.33 8.64
CA SER A 138 0.29 -9.81 8.33
C SER A 138 1.43 -10.74 8.78
N ILE A 139 1.26 -11.41 9.92
CA ILE A 139 2.23 -12.39 10.43
C ILE A 139 2.24 -13.63 9.55
N GLU A 140 1.07 -14.15 9.15
CA GLU A 140 0.97 -15.29 8.25
C GLU A 140 1.66 -15.03 6.90
N GLN A 141 1.42 -13.88 6.28
CA GLN A 141 2.09 -13.46 5.05
C GLN A 141 3.61 -13.37 5.21
N PHE A 142 4.08 -12.78 6.32
CA PHE A 142 5.51 -12.67 6.60
C PHE A 142 6.17 -14.03 6.85
N GLN A 143 5.47 -14.96 7.49
CA GLN A 143 5.95 -16.33 7.69
C GLN A 143 6.04 -17.10 6.38
N LEU A 144 5.04 -16.96 5.50
CA LEU A 144 5.05 -17.55 4.16
C LEU A 144 6.22 -17.03 3.32
N ASP A 145 6.41 -15.71 3.27
CA ASP A 145 7.54 -15.08 2.53
C ASP A 145 8.90 -15.52 3.09
N LYS A 146 9.06 -15.60 4.42
CA LYS A 146 10.29 -16.12 5.04
C LYS A 146 10.54 -17.59 4.72
N PHE A 147 9.49 -18.41 4.71
CA PHE A 147 9.58 -19.82 4.38
C PHE A 147 10.01 -20.01 2.92
N GLU A 148 9.38 -19.30 1.98
CA GLU A 148 9.72 -19.35 0.56
C GLU A 148 11.14 -18.85 0.29
N LYS A 149 11.55 -17.72 0.91
CA LYS A 149 12.92 -17.21 0.82
C LYS A 149 13.93 -18.20 1.38
N GLY A 150 13.67 -18.80 2.54
CA GLY A 150 14.54 -19.82 3.14
C GLY A 150 14.69 -21.05 2.24
N HIS A 151 13.59 -21.52 1.65
CA HIS A 151 13.61 -22.64 0.72
C HIS A 151 14.39 -22.32 -0.56
N LYS A 152 14.20 -21.11 -1.11
CA LYS A 152 14.96 -20.63 -2.27
C LYS A 152 16.45 -20.51 -1.96
N GLN A 153 16.81 -19.94 -0.81
CA GLN A 153 18.19 -19.82 -0.33
C GLN A 153 18.87 -21.19 -0.20
N GLY A 154 18.20 -22.18 0.42
CA GLY A 154 18.73 -23.54 0.56
C GLY A 154 18.98 -24.24 -0.77
N ARG A 155 18.13 -23.98 -1.78
CA ARG A 155 18.33 -24.47 -3.16
C ARG A 155 19.57 -23.84 -3.80
N PHE A 156 19.77 -22.53 -3.63
CA PHE A 156 20.98 -21.83 -4.10
C PHE A 156 22.26 -22.35 -3.42
N GLU A 157 22.25 -22.56 -2.11
CA GLU A 157 23.40 -23.10 -1.37
C GLU A 157 23.75 -24.52 -1.81
N THR A 158 22.73 -25.36 -2.04
CA THR A 158 22.90 -26.72 -2.55
C THR A 158 23.47 -26.69 -3.97
N ALA A 159 22.92 -25.86 -4.85
CA ALA A 159 23.43 -25.68 -6.21
C ALA A 159 24.89 -25.23 -6.24
N ARG A 160 25.27 -24.28 -5.37
CA ARG A 160 26.66 -23.80 -5.25
C ARG A 160 27.63 -24.91 -4.85
N LYS A 161 27.25 -25.75 -3.87
CA LYS A 161 28.06 -26.91 -3.46
C LYS A 161 28.20 -27.93 -4.58
N MET A 162 27.10 -28.24 -5.28
CA MET A 162 27.12 -29.19 -6.41
C MET A 162 28.01 -28.70 -7.56
N LEU A 163 27.96 -27.40 -7.90
CA LEU A 163 28.85 -26.81 -8.90
C LEU A 163 30.31 -26.84 -8.46
N ALA A 164 30.60 -26.57 -7.18
CA ALA A 164 31.95 -26.66 -6.62
C ALA A 164 32.52 -28.09 -6.66
N ASP A 165 31.65 -29.10 -6.52
CA ASP A 165 32.00 -30.52 -6.65
C ASP A 165 32.13 -30.98 -8.12
N GLY A 166 31.94 -30.07 -9.09
CA GLY A 166 32.15 -30.32 -10.52
C GLY A 166 30.96 -30.93 -11.25
N LEU A 167 29.75 -30.92 -10.67
CA LEU A 167 28.53 -31.33 -11.36
C LEU A 167 28.16 -30.31 -12.44
N ASP A 168 27.69 -30.80 -13.59
CA ASP A 168 27.27 -29.95 -14.69
C ASP A 168 25.94 -29.24 -14.40
N SER A 169 25.74 -28.08 -15.03
CA SER A 169 24.56 -27.24 -14.80
C SER A 169 23.23 -27.95 -15.09
N ALA A 170 23.17 -28.90 -16.03
CA ALA A 170 21.93 -29.61 -16.33
C ALA A 170 21.55 -30.56 -15.18
N THR A 171 22.54 -31.22 -14.59
CA THR A 171 22.36 -32.04 -13.38
C THR A 171 21.93 -31.17 -12.20
N VAL A 172 22.56 -30.01 -11.99
CA VAL A 172 22.20 -29.10 -10.88
C VAL A 172 20.77 -28.58 -11.01
N MET A 173 20.34 -28.15 -12.21
CA MET A 173 18.96 -27.70 -12.44
C MET A 173 17.94 -28.80 -12.14
N LYS A 174 18.23 -30.03 -12.54
CA LYS A 174 17.32 -31.18 -12.33
C LYS A 174 17.05 -31.48 -10.86
N TYR A 175 18.04 -31.30 -9.98
CA TYR A 175 17.90 -31.66 -8.56
C TYR A 175 17.55 -30.49 -7.65
N THR A 176 17.81 -29.26 -8.09
CA THR A 176 17.52 -28.06 -7.32
C THR A 176 16.31 -27.31 -7.84
N ASP A 177 15.66 -27.77 -8.93
CA ASP A 177 14.55 -27.12 -9.66
C ASP A 177 14.82 -25.65 -10.05
N LEU A 178 16.07 -25.19 -9.98
CA LEU A 178 16.45 -23.80 -10.26
C LEU A 178 16.43 -23.57 -11.77
N SER A 179 16.04 -22.35 -12.18
CA SER A 179 16.05 -21.99 -13.59
C SER A 179 17.47 -21.72 -14.10
N PRO A 180 17.70 -21.70 -15.42
CA PRO A 180 18.99 -21.30 -15.99
C PRO A 180 19.41 -19.89 -15.58
N PHE A 181 18.44 -18.99 -15.37
CA PHE A 181 18.68 -17.61 -14.93
C PHE A 181 19.15 -17.56 -13.47
N ASP A 182 18.55 -18.36 -12.58
CA ASP A 182 18.99 -18.47 -11.18
C ASP A 182 20.43 -18.98 -11.10
N LEU A 183 20.82 -19.98 -11.90
CA LEU A 183 22.21 -20.46 -11.91
C LEU A 183 23.20 -19.44 -12.46
N ALA A 184 22.82 -18.62 -13.45
CA ALA A 184 23.69 -17.56 -13.96
C ALA A 184 24.06 -16.54 -12.87
N THR A 185 23.17 -16.28 -11.91
CA THR A 185 23.46 -15.41 -10.75
C THR A 185 24.38 -16.05 -9.70
N LEU A 186 24.68 -17.34 -9.79
CA LEU A 186 25.66 -18.02 -8.92
C LEU A 186 27.08 -18.07 -9.51
N SER A 187 27.24 -17.73 -10.80
CA SER A 187 28.51 -17.76 -11.52
C SER A 187 29.27 -16.43 -11.54
N GLU A 188 28.74 -15.40 -10.87
CA GLU A 188 29.48 -14.17 -10.48
C GLU A 188 30.13 -14.34 -9.09
#